data_AF-A0A7V5YG97-F1
#
_entry.id   AF-A0A7V5YG97-F1
#
_cell.length_a   1.000
_cell.length_b   1.000
_cell.length_c   1.000
_cell.angle_alpha   90.00
_cell.angle_beta   90.00
_cell.angle_gamma   90.00
#
_symmetry.space_group_name_H-M   'P 1'
#
loop_
_entity.id
_entity.type
_entity.pdbx_description
1 polymer ?
#
loop_
_entity_poly.entity_id
_entity_poly.type
_entity_poly.pdbx_seq_one_letter_code
_entity_poly.pdbx_strand_id
1 'polypeptide(L)' 'MNKLIDLCADALDRTKQKGAGEVEVYGESMRTITVAIEKNDLQVSRAQKETMIGVRAFSEKRVGFA' A
#
# COMPACT_ATOMS: atom_id res chain seq x y z
N MET A 1 -1.80 -8.85 -10.81
CA MET A 1 -2.49 -8.76 -9.51
C MET A 1 -1.74 -9.50 -8.40
N ASN A 2 -1.00 -10.58 -8.72
CA ASN A 2 -0.26 -11.39 -7.73
C ASN A 2 0.82 -10.63 -6.94
N LYS A 3 1.58 -9.73 -7.57
CA LYS A 3 2.74 -9.08 -6.93
C LYS A 3 2.41 -8.34 -5.61
N LEU A 4 1.25 -7.69 -5.48
CA LEU A 4 0.90 -6.98 -4.25
C LEU A 4 0.50 -7.96 -3.14
N ILE A 5 -0.20 -9.04 -3.49
CA ILE A 5 -0.56 -10.10 -2.54
C ILE A 5 0.72 -10.76 -2.01
N ASP A 6 1.68 -11.05 -2.89
CA ASP A 6 2.96 -11.63 -2.52
C ASP A 6 3.75 -10.72 -1.57
N LEU A 7 3.73 -9.40 -1.82
CA LEU A 7 4.37 -8.41 -0.93
C LEU A 7 3.66 -8.32 0.43
N CYS A 8 2.33 -8.37 0.45
CA CYS A 8 1.57 -8.38 1.70
C CYS A 8 1.84 -9.66 2.53
N ALA A 9 1.97 -10.80 1.85
CA ALA A 9 2.32 -12.06 2.50
C ALA A 9 3.73 -12.01 3.11
N ASP A 10 4.73 -11.52 2.36
CA ASP A 10 6.10 -11.33 2.87
C ASP A 10 6.15 -10.37 4.07
N ALA A 11 5.39 -9.26 4.02
CA ALA A 11 5.29 -8.31 5.14
C ALA A 11 4.66 -8.95 6.38
N LEU A 12 3.62 -9.79 6.21
CA LEU A 12 2.97 -10.50 7.29
C LEU A 12 3.94 -11.50 7.95
N ASP A 13 4.63 -12.31 7.14
CA ASP A 13 5.57 -13.32 7.61
C ASP A 13 6.76 -12.70 8.34
N ARG A 14 7.35 -11.64 7.79
CA ARG A 14 8.46 -10.91 8.44
C ARG A 14 8.05 -10.33 9.77
N THR A 15 6.87 -9.71 9.85
CA THR A 15 6.39 -9.09 11.09
C THR A 15 6.12 -10.14 12.17
N LYS A 16 5.56 -11.30 11.79
CA LYS A 16 5.40 -12.44 12.71
C LYS A 16 6.75 -12.98 13.20
N GLN A 17 7.72 -13.16 12.30
CA GLN A 17 9.08 -13.60 12.66
C GLN A 17 9.78 -12.64 13.62
N LYS A 18 9.41 -11.36 13.63
CA LYS A 18 9.93 -10.33 14.54
C LYS A 18 9.25 -10.32 15.92
N GLY A 19 8.30 -11.22 16.17
CA GLY A 19 7.70 -11.42 17.50
C GLY A 19 6.36 -10.71 17.70
N ALA A 20 5.70 -10.26 16.63
CA ALA A 20 4.30 -9.86 16.72
C ALA A 20 3.43 -11.10 16.96
N GLY A 21 2.54 -11.02 17.95
CA GLY A 21 1.56 -12.08 18.24
C GLY A 21 0.47 -12.13 17.18
N GLU A 22 -0.03 -10.96 16.77
CA GLU A 22 -0.99 -10.82 15.67
C GLU A 22 -0.50 -9.73 14.70
N VAL A 23 -0.81 -9.90 13.41
CA VAL A 23 -0.38 -9.00 12.35
C VAL A 23 -1.50 -8.83 11.35
N GLU A 24 -1.78 -7.59 10.99
CA GLU A 24 -2.66 -7.22 9.89
C GLU A 24 -1.87 -6.45 8.84
N VAL A 25 -2.10 -6.77 7.56
CA VAL A 25 -1.46 -6.10 6.44
C VAL A 25 -2.51 -5.58 5.48
N TYR A 26 -2.38 -4.31 5.11
CA TYR A 26 -3.18 -3.63 4.10
C TYR A 26 -2.31 -3.32 2.90
N GLY A 27 -2.82 -3.58 1.70
CA GLY A 27 -2.13 -3.28 0.45
C GLY A 27 -3.06 -2.58 -0.52
N GLU A 28 -2.57 -1.51 -1.15
CA GLU A 28 -3.32 -0.74 -2.13
C GLU A 28 -2.45 -0.43 -3.35
N SER A 29 -3.03 -0.50 -4.55
CA SER A 29 -2.38 -0.02 -5.77
C SER A 29 -3.34 0.89 -6.51
N MET A 30 -2.93 2.15 -6.69
CA MET A 30 -3.73 3.17 -7.34
C MET A 30 -3.02 3.63 -8.62
N ARG A 31 -3.81 3.85 -9.68
CA ARG A 31 -3.35 4.52 -10.90
C ARG A 31 -4.25 5.71 -11.15
N THR A 32 -3.67 6.90 -11.16
CA THR A 32 -4.38 8.16 -11.33
C THR A 32 -3.87 8.84 -12.59
N ILE A 33 -4.79 9.20 -13.48
CA ILE A 33 -4.50 10.04 -14.65
C ILE A 33 -5.24 11.35 -14.44
N THR A 34 -4.49 12.44 -14.33
CA THR A 34 -5.01 13.79 -14.19
C THR A 34 -4.90 14.49 -15.54
N VAL A 35 -6.05 14.95 -16.04
CA VAL A 35 -6.17 15.67 -17.32
C VAL A 35 -6.71 17.05 -17.02
N ALA A 36 -6.05 18.09 -17.55
CA ALA A 36 -6.54 19.45 -17.56
C ALA A 36 -7.01 19.81 -18.97
N ILE A 37 -8.14 20.52 -19.07
CA ILE A 37 -8.64 21.04 -20.34
C ILE A 37 -8.55 22.56 -20.27
N GLU A 38 -7.75 23.15 -21.16
CA GLU A 38 -7.63 24.60 -21.28
C GLU A 38 -7.85 25.00 -22.74
N LYS A 39 -8.74 25.97 -22.98
CA LYS A 39 -9.03 26.52 -24.32
C LYS A 39 -9.39 25.44 -25.38
N ASN A 40 -10.16 24.42 -24.98
CA ASN A 40 -10.51 23.25 -25.81
C ASN A 40 -9.32 22.36 -26.23
N ASP A 41 -8.13 22.55 -25.64
CA ASP A 41 -7.02 21.63 -25.80
C ASP A 41 -6.93 20.69 -24.60
N LEU A 42 -6.70 19.41 -24.86
CA LEU A 42 -6.63 18.35 -23.85
C LEU A 42 -5.18 18.14 -23.44
N GLN A 43 -4.81 18.58 -22.23
CA GLN A 43 -3.49 18.37 -21.69
C GLN A 43 -3.50 17.27 -20.63
N VAL A 44 -2.78 16.18 -20.88
CA VAL A 44 -2.49 15.19 -19.84
C VAL A 44 -1.41 15.76 -18.93
N SER A 45 -1.81 16.31 -17.79
CA SER A 45 -0.91 17.00 -16.87
C SER A 45 -0.11 16.05 -15.99
N ARG A 46 -0.66 14.89 -15.61
CA ARG A 46 0.05 13.91 -14.76
C ARG A 46 -0.52 12.50 -14.89
N ALA A 47 0.35 11.50 -14.97
CA ALA A 47 0.00 10.10 -14.76
C ALA A 47 0.83 9.56 -13.60
N GLN A 48 0.17 9.06 -12.56
CA GLN A 48 0.80 8.58 -11.33
C GLN A 48 0.35 7.15 -11.05
N LYS A 49 1.30 6.31 -10.64
CA LYS A 49 1.03 4.96 -10.16
C LYS A 49 1.65 4.83 -8.79
N GLU A 50 0.83 4.56 -7.80
CA GLU A 50 1.25 4.36 -6.43
C GLU A 50 0.93 2.94 -5.97
N THR A 51 1.76 2.43 -5.09
CA THR A 51 1.55 1.16 -4.42
C THR A 51 1.94 1.38 -2.97
N MET A 52 0.99 1.15 -2.06
CA MET A 52 1.16 1.33 -0.64
C MET A 52 0.96 0.01 0.08
N ILE A 53 1.72 -0.19 1.15
CA ILE A 53 1.58 -1.31 2.07
C ILE A 53 1.60 -0.70 3.47
N GLY A 54 0.60 -1.04 4.27
CA GLY A 54 0.55 -0.69 5.69
C GLY A 54 0.53 -1.95 6.53
N VAL A 55 1.24 -1.94 7.65
CA VAL A 55 1.31 -3.06 8.59
C VAL A 55 0.86 -2.60 9.97
N ARG A 56 -0.04 -3.36 10.60
CA ARG A 56 -0.33 -3.25 12.03
C ARG A 56 0.17 -4.50 12.74
N ALA A 57 1.02 -4.30 13.73
CA ALA A 57 1.61 -5.38 14.52
C ALA A 57 1.12 -5.26 15.97
N PHE A 58 0.65 -6.37 16.52
CA PHE A 58 0.18 -6.46 17.90
C PHE A 58 1.15 -7.32 18.71
N SER A 59 1.59 -6.81 19.85
CA SER A 59 2.44 -7.52 20.80
C SER A 59 1.87 -7.34 22.20
N GLU A 60 1.24 -8.40 22.71
CA GLU A 60 0.50 -8.41 23.98
C GLU A 60 -0.58 -7.30 24.01
N LYS A 61 -0.33 -6.20 24.72
CA LYS A 61 -1.22 -5.05 24.87
C LYS A 61 -0.75 -3.81 24.09
N ARG A 62 0.23 -3.97 23.20
CA ARG A 62 0.84 -2.88 22.41
C ARG A 62 0.55 -3.07 20.93
N VAL A 63 0.34 -1.96 20.23
CA VAL A 63 0.17 -1.93 18.77
C VAL A 63 1.20 -0.98 18.17
N GLY A 64 1.77 -1.38 17.04
CA GLY A 64 2.63 -0.55 16.19
C GLY A 64 2.09 -0.51 14.75
N PHE A 65 2.36 0.58 14.05
CA PHE A 65 1.97 0.75 12.65
C PHE A 65 3.14 1.30 11.82
N ALA A 66 3.21 0.90 10.56
CA ALA A 66 4.17 1.37 9.57
C ALA A 66 3.54 1.35 8.17
#